data_AF-A0A2N6U1S8-F1
#
_entry.id   AF-A0A2N6U1S8-F1
#
_cell.length_a   1.000
_cell.length_b   1.000
_cell.length_c   1.000
_cell.angle_alpha   90.00
_cell.angle_beta   90.00
_cell.angle_gamma   90.00
#
_symmetry.space_group_name_H-M   'P 1'
#
loop_
_entity.id
_entity.type
_entity.pdbx_description
1 polymer ?
#
loop_
_entity_poly.entity_id
_entity_poly.type
_entity_poly.pdbx_seq_one_letter_code
_entity_poly.pdbx_strand_id
1 'polypeptide(L)'
;MANNPGFGAADEVTAEYCTAEIECVEAWETPYGVYMRFDSTAEATHWATIIGGDGAQWKTFVLDARGQDLTDEERVTAVQVLLAYDGV
;
A
#
# COMPACT_ATOMS: atom_id res chain seq x y z
N MET A 1 -0.40 -15.15 10.63
CA MET A 1 -0.68 -15.35 9.20
C MET A 1 0.47 -14.68 8.46
N ALA A 2 1.43 -15.46 7.97
CA ALA A 2 2.67 -14.97 7.39
C ALA A 2 2.80 -15.55 5.98
N ASN A 3 3.18 -14.70 5.02
CA ASN A 3 3.43 -14.97 3.60
C ASN A 3 2.21 -14.80 2.67
N ASN A 4 1.95 -13.56 2.25
CA ASN A 4 1.27 -13.29 0.99
C ASN A 4 2.33 -13.31 -0.14
N PRO A 5 2.31 -14.29 -1.05
CA PRO A 5 3.43 -14.61 -1.95
C PRO A 5 3.70 -13.61 -3.09
N GLY A 6 3.00 -12.46 -3.14
CA GLY A 6 3.19 -11.43 -4.17
C GLY A 6 4.31 -10.42 -3.90
N PHE A 7 4.86 -10.39 -2.70
CA PHE A 7 5.61 -9.23 -2.20
C PHE A 7 7.12 -9.30 -2.22
N GLY A 8 7.71 -10.49 -2.28
CA GLY A 8 9.09 -10.65 -1.82
C GLY A 8 9.21 -10.41 -0.31
N ALA A 9 10.27 -9.74 0.13
CA ALA A 9 10.43 -9.34 1.53
C ALA A 9 9.47 -8.18 1.83
N ALA A 10 8.50 -8.42 2.72
CA ALA A 10 7.61 -7.40 3.24
C ALA A 10 7.75 -7.35 4.76
N ASP A 11 7.88 -6.14 5.29
CA ASP A 11 7.94 -5.88 6.72
C ASP A 11 6.58 -5.35 7.19
N GLU A 12 6.06 -5.89 8.29
CA GLU A 12 4.82 -5.43 8.91
C GLU A 12 5.11 -4.12 9.66
N VAL A 13 4.45 -3.03 9.26
CA VAL A 13 4.71 -1.67 9.74
C VAL A 13 3.42 -0.98 10.20
N THR A 14 2.42 -1.74 10.61
CA THR A 14 1.09 -1.23 10.98
C THR A 14 1.18 -0.24 12.13
N ALA A 15 2.01 -0.51 13.15
CA ALA A 15 2.12 0.36 14.32
C ALA A 15 2.73 1.73 13.98
N GLU A 16 3.61 1.77 12.99
CA GLU A 16 4.32 2.96 12.53
C GLU A 16 3.49 3.78 11.54
N TYR A 17 2.79 3.11 10.62
CA TYR A 17 2.06 3.75 9.53
C TYR A 17 0.59 4.01 9.85
N CYS A 18 -0.08 3.09 10.53
CA CYS A 18 -1.48 3.23 10.92
C CYS A 18 -1.62 4.01 12.23
N THR A 19 -1.07 5.21 12.22
CA THR A 19 -1.24 6.18 13.30
C THR A 19 -2.69 6.68 13.37
N ALA A 20 -3.05 7.36 14.45
CA ALA A 20 -4.37 8.01 14.59
C ALA A 20 -4.67 9.07 13.52
N GLU A 21 -3.67 9.51 12.73
CA GLU A 21 -3.89 10.43 11.63
C GLU A 21 -4.30 9.68 10.34
N ILE A 22 -3.69 8.53 10.06
CA ILE A 22 -3.95 7.74 8.84
C ILE A 22 -5.11 6.78 9.04
N GLU A 23 -5.26 6.22 10.23
CA GLU A 23 -6.35 5.29 10.61
C GLU A 23 -6.49 4.10 9.64
N CYS A 24 -5.38 3.62 9.07
CA CYS A 24 -5.39 2.34 8.37
C CYS A 24 -5.51 1.16 9.36
N VAL A 25 -5.90 0.00 8.85
CA VAL A 25 -6.07 -1.22 9.64
C VAL A 25 -4.79 -2.03 9.68
N GLU A 26 -4.08 -2.09 8.55
CA GLU A 26 -2.84 -2.84 8.38
C GLU A 26 -1.93 -2.12 7.38
N ALA A 27 -0.62 -2.22 7.58
CA ALA A 27 0.37 -1.70 6.65
C ALA A 27 1.57 -2.65 6.48
N TRP A 28 2.06 -2.74 5.25
CA TRP A 28 3.24 -3.52 4.88
C TRP A 28 4.20 -2.71 4.03
N GLU A 29 5.46 -2.64 4.46
CA GLU A 29 6.54 -2.01 3.72
C GLU A 29 7.22 -3.01 2.80
N THR A 30 7.58 -2.55 1.60
CA THR A 30 8.28 -3.32 0.57
C THR A 30 9.30 -2.40 -0.11
N PRO A 31 10.18 -2.95 -0.98
CA PRO A 31 11.03 -2.11 -1.84
C PRO A 31 10.26 -1.16 -2.77
N TYR A 32 8.96 -1.37 -2.98
CA TYR A 32 8.11 -0.56 -3.84
C TYR A 32 7.35 0.54 -3.09
N GLY A 33 7.48 0.61 -1.76
CA GLY A 33 6.70 1.50 -0.90
C GLY A 33 5.79 0.74 0.05
N VAL A 34 4.87 1.49 0.66
CA VAL A 34 4.01 1.00 1.74
C VAL A 34 2.60 0.76 1.24
N TYR A 35 2.11 -0.44 1.50
CA TYR A 35 0.76 -0.87 1.18
C TYR A 35 -0.10 -0.78 2.44
N MET A 36 -1.16 0.00 2.39
CA MET A 36 -2.07 0.22 3.51
C MET A 36 -3.44 -0.37 3.17
N ARG A 37 -4.08 -1.03 4.14
CA ARG A 37 -5.48 -1.44 4.08
C ARG A 37 -6.32 -0.53 4.96
N PHE A 38 -7.44 -0.05 4.44
CA PHE A 38 -8.43 0.75 5.17
C PHE A 38 -9.70 -0.05 5.46
N ASP A 39 -10.52 0.43 6.38
CA ASP A 39 -11.82 -0.17 6.70
C ASP A 39 -12.85 0.09 5.60
N SER A 40 -12.67 1.15 4.81
CA SER A 40 -13.56 1.50 3.71
C SER A 40 -12.83 1.95 2.44
N THR A 41 -13.51 1.79 1.31
CA THR A 41 -13.06 2.32 0.02
C THR A 41 -13.00 3.86 0.06
N ALA A 42 -13.84 4.51 0.87
CA ALA A 42 -13.87 5.97 0.98
C ALA A 42 -12.59 6.51 1.63
N GLU A 43 -12.11 5.87 2.70
CA GLU A 43 -10.84 6.22 3.35
C GLU A 43 -9.64 5.93 2.45
N ALA A 44 -9.66 4.78 1.76
CA ALA A 44 -8.63 4.46 0.78
C ALA A 44 -8.58 5.51 -0.34
N THR A 45 -9.73 5.97 -0.85
CA THR A 45 -9.79 7.05 -1.84
C THR A 45 -9.30 8.39 -1.29
N HIS A 46 -9.63 8.72 -0.04
CA HIS A 46 -9.12 9.92 0.61
C HIS A 46 -7.58 9.95 0.62
N TRP A 47 -6.95 8.88 1.09
CA TRP A 47 -5.50 8.78 1.17
C TRP A 47 -4.82 8.68 -0.18
N ALA A 48 -5.37 7.91 -1.13
CA ALA A 48 -4.86 7.88 -2.50
C ALA A 48 -4.87 9.26 -3.16
N THR A 49 -5.88 10.09 -2.85
CA THR A 49 -5.96 11.48 -3.35
C THR A 49 -4.88 12.37 -2.73
N ILE A 50 -4.58 12.19 -1.44
CA ILE A 50 -3.52 12.94 -0.75
C ILE A 50 -2.14 12.57 -1.28
N ILE A 51 -1.88 11.28 -1.51
CA ILE A 51 -0.60 10.78 -2.01
C ILE A 51 -0.38 11.21 -3.46
N GLY A 52 -1.45 11.23 -4.27
CA GLY A 52 -1.41 11.75 -5.63
C GLY A 52 -0.65 10.84 -6.60
N GLY A 53 0.21 11.43 -7.43
CA GLY A 53 0.88 10.73 -8.53
C GLY A 53 1.87 9.63 -8.11
N ASP A 54 2.30 9.64 -6.85
CA ASP A 54 3.16 8.62 -6.26
C ASP A 54 2.36 7.53 -5.52
N GLY A 55 1.04 7.51 -5.70
CA GLY A 55 0.15 6.56 -5.07
C GLY A 55 -0.77 5.86 -6.05
N ALA A 56 -1.34 4.75 -5.61
CA ALA A 56 -2.37 4.03 -6.34
C ALA A 56 -3.40 3.44 -5.37
N GLN A 57 -4.62 3.24 -5.83
CA GLN A 57 -5.69 2.64 -5.04
C GLN A 57 -6.23 1.39 -5.73
N TRP A 58 -6.51 0.35 -4.94
CA TRP A 58 -7.33 -0.77 -5.33
C TRP A 58 -8.28 -1.18 -4.20
N LYS A 59 -9.59 -1.04 -4.41
CA LYS A 59 -10.61 -1.31 -3.37
C LYS A 59 -10.31 -0.53 -2.09
N THR A 60 -10.10 -1.22 -0.98
CA THR A 60 -9.75 -0.67 0.33
C THR A 60 -8.24 -0.57 0.56
N PHE A 61 -7.42 -0.83 -0.46
CA PHE A 61 -5.96 -0.77 -0.37
C PHE A 61 -5.40 0.47 -1.07
N VAL A 62 -4.31 1.00 -0.53
CA VAL A 62 -3.56 2.12 -1.08
C VAL A 62 -2.08 1.78 -1.08
N LEU A 63 -1.40 2.09 -2.18
CA LEU A 63 0.05 2.15 -2.28
C LEU A 63 0.51 3.58 -2.04
N ASP A 64 1.44 3.76 -1.11
CA ASP A 64 2.25 4.96 -0.94
C ASP A 64 3.69 4.67 -1.40
N ALA A 65 4.04 5.14 -2.60
CA ALA A 65 5.40 5.04 -3.13
C ALA A 65 6.19 6.34 -2.97
N ARG A 66 5.73 7.30 -2.14
CA ARG A 66 6.47 8.53 -1.89
C ARG A 66 7.82 8.21 -1.25
N GLY A 67 8.85 8.90 -1.70
CA GLY A 67 10.23 8.69 -1.24
C GLY A 67 10.92 7.47 -1.84
N GLN A 68 10.24 6.69 -2.69
CA GLN A 68 10.84 5.61 -3.46
C GLN A 68 11.27 6.11 -4.84
N ASP A 69 12.51 5.82 -5.23
CA ASP A 69 13.03 6.12 -6.57
C ASP A 69 12.76 4.95 -7.51
N LEU A 70 11.48 4.70 -7.80
CA LEU A 70 11.06 3.58 -8.64
C LEU A 70 11.23 3.88 -10.12
N THR A 71 11.87 2.95 -10.82
CA THR A 71 11.84 2.88 -12.29
C THR A 71 10.42 2.61 -12.81
N ASP A 72 10.20 2.85 -14.10
CA ASP A 72 8.89 2.59 -14.73
C ASP A 72 8.46 1.11 -14.59
N GLU A 73 9.41 0.18 -14.70
CA GLU A 73 9.15 -1.26 -14.51
C GLU A 73 8.75 -1.57 -13.07
N GLU A 74 9.45 -1.00 -12.08
CA GLU A 74 9.13 -1.18 -10.67
C GLU A 74 7.78 -0.56 -10.30
N ARG A 75 7.40 0.57 -10.90
CA ARG A 75 6.05 1.16 -10.73
C ARG A 75 4.97 0.21 -11.24
N VAL A 76 5.19 -0.43 -12.39
CA VAL A 76 4.26 -1.43 -12.92
C VAL A 76 4.16 -2.62 -11.95
N THR A 77 5.28 -3.12 -11.44
CA THR A 77 5.28 -4.20 -10.44
C THR A 77 4.55 -3.78 -9.16
N ALA A 78 4.79 -2.58 -8.65
CA ALA A 78 4.15 -2.06 -7.44
C ALA A 78 2.62 -2.06 -7.56
N VAL A 79 2.11 -1.63 -8.72
CA VAL A 79 0.67 -1.64 -9.03
C VAL A 79 0.15 -3.07 -9.21
N GLN A 80 0.89 -3.97 -9.85
CA GLN A 80 0.48 -5.38 -9.98
C GLN A 80 0.34 -6.05 -8.61
N VAL A 81 1.26 -5.77 -7.68
CA VAL A 81 1.18 -6.21 -6.30
C VAL A 81 -0.08 -5.64 -5.61
N LEU A 82 -0.36 -4.35 -5.79
CA LEU A 82 -1.57 -3.71 -5.26
C LEU A 82 -2.85 -4.39 -5.78
N LEU A 83 -2.92 -4.70 -7.08
CA LEU A 83 -4.07 -5.34 -7.70
C LEU A 83 -4.25 -6.80 -7.27
N ALA A 84 -3.16 -7.47 -6.88
CA ALA A 84 -3.20 -8.84 -6.36
C ALA A 84 -3.77 -8.92 -4.94
N TYR A 85 -3.93 -7.81 -4.22
CA TYR A 85 -4.64 -7.78 -2.95
C TYR A 85 -6.13 -7.98 -3.14
N ASP A 86 -6.56 -9.22 -2.94
CA ASP A 86 -7.99 -9.58 -2.98
C ASP A 86 -8.57 -9.94 -1.61
N GLY A 87 -7.85 -9.66 -0.51
CA GLY A 87 -8.33 -9.89 0.85
C GLY A 87 -8.61 -11.36 1.15
N VAL A 88 -7.55 -12.19 1.18
CA VAL A 88 -7.64 -13.59 1.65
C VAL A 88 -8.05 -13.65 3.11
#